data_AF-A0A7Z2QBQ1-F1
#
_entry.id   AF-A0A7Z2QBQ1-F1
#
_cell.length_a   1.000
_cell.length_b   1.000
_cell.length_c   1.000
_cell.angle_alpha   90.00
_cell.angle_beta   90.00
_cell.angle_gamma   90.00
#
_symmetry.space_group_name_H-M   'P 1'
#
loop_
_entity.id
_entity.type
_entity.pdbx_description
1 polymer ?
#
loop_
_entity_poly.entity_id
_entity_poly.type
_entity_poly.pdbx_seq_one_letter_code
_entity_poly.pdbx_strand_id
1 'polypeptide(L)'
;MPKLKLEIQEIIVLYESGYSTTQIGEIAGVSSRYIRQLLTDKGVEKRPIGSWKRKYAFNEDYFKYWNNDMAYLLGFFIADGYIASQSQSVAFTQKNPELLEEIKIIIGSNQPLYRNKHTGVYSLLFHSKVMKNDLQTVFHITSDKSYNITFPNIPNQYIHHFIRGYFDGDGHINYKGYTVSFVGASIAFMESLKVLLLKYGFNPYMTDNGKHIRVFITGRKSIKQFGDWIYTDKSLYLKRKFAAFDQEKLSVDELQDRKRNRS
;
A
#
# COMPACT_ATOMS: atom_id res chain seq x y z
N MET A 1 -43.76 26.47 8.13
CA MET A 1 -42.54 25.65 7.92
C MET A 1 -41.86 26.14 6.65
N PRO A 2 -40.53 26.33 6.61
CA PRO A 2 -39.86 26.65 5.35
C PRO A 2 -40.14 25.54 4.34
N LYS A 3 -40.55 25.93 3.13
CA LYS A 3 -40.90 25.00 2.06
C LYS A 3 -39.59 24.39 1.55
N LEU A 4 -39.47 23.07 1.69
CA LEU A 4 -38.30 22.33 1.22
C LEU A 4 -38.16 22.57 -0.30
N LYS A 5 -36.99 23.02 -0.74
CA LYS A 5 -36.76 23.37 -2.16
C LYS A 5 -36.33 22.19 -3.03
N LEU A 6 -36.08 21.03 -2.41
CA LEU A 6 -35.67 19.79 -3.06
C LEU A 6 -36.59 18.66 -2.64
N GLU A 7 -36.79 17.69 -3.54
CA GLU A 7 -37.41 16.42 -3.19
C GLU A 7 -36.49 15.59 -2.30
N ILE A 8 -37.09 14.71 -1.49
CA ILE A 8 -36.34 13.82 -0.57
C ILE A 8 -35.31 12.98 -1.34
N GLN A 9 -35.67 12.50 -2.53
CA GLN A 9 -34.78 11.68 -3.35
C GLN A 9 -33.56 12.47 -3.83
N GLU A 10 -33.71 13.75 -4.18
CA GLU A 10 -32.62 14.62 -4.60
C GLU A 10 -31.65 14.88 -3.44
N ILE A 11 -32.17 15.03 -2.22
CA ILE A 11 -31.36 15.17 -1.00
C ILE A 11 -30.49 13.93 -0.77
N ILE A 12 -31.04 12.73 -0.98
CA ILE A 12 -30.31 11.46 -0.85
C ILE A 12 -29.21 11.36 -1.91
N VAL A 13 -29.54 11.64 -3.18
CA VAL A 13 -28.56 11.62 -4.28
C VAL A 13 -27.43 12.63 -4.07
N LEU A 14 -27.73 13.85 -3.59
CA LEU A 14 -26.72 14.84 -3.24
C LEU A 14 -25.84 14.36 -2.08
N TYR A 15 -26.42 13.69 -1.09
CA TYR A 15 -25.67 13.13 0.02
C TYR A 15 -24.76 11.98 -0.42
N GLU A 16 -25.24 11.08 -1.27
CA GLU A 16 -24.46 9.94 -1.81
C GLU A 16 -23.36 10.40 -2.76
N SER A 17 -23.58 11.47 -3.52
CA SER A 17 -22.56 12.11 -4.38
C SER A 17 -21.54 12.97 -3.62
N GLY A 18 -21.64 13.05 -2.29
CA GLY A 18 -20.58 13.60 -1.44
C GLY A 18 -20.87 14.97 -0.83
N TYR A 19 -21.98 15.64 -1.14
CA TYR A 19 -22.31 16.95 -0.56
C TYR A 19 -22.55 16.85 0.96
N SER A 20 -22.01 17.77 1.74
CA SER A 20 -22.24 17.80 3.19
C SER A 20 -23.68 18.19 3.54
N THR A 21 -24.15 17.80 4.73
CA THR A 21 -25.49 18.21 5.21
C THR A 21 -25.65 19.73 5.32
N THR A 22 -24.54 20.48 5.41
CA THR A 22 -24.55 21.94 5.39
C THR A 22 -24.79 22.47 3.97
N GLN A 23 -24.03 21.98 2.97
CA GLN A 23 -24.23 22.36 1.58
C GLN A 23 -25.64 21.98 1.09
N ILE A 24 -26.11 20.78 1.43
CA ILE A 24 -27.47 20.35 1.08
C ILE A 24 -28.51 21.23 1.77
N GLY A 25 -28.29 21.62 3.03
CA GLY A 25 -29.18 22.54 3.75
C GLY A 25 -29.28 23.91 3.08
N GLU A 26 -28.15 24.46 2.63
CA GLU A 26 -28.10 25.72 1.88
C GLU A 26 -28.89 25.63 0.56
N ILE A 27 -28.72 24.55 -0.20
CA ILE A 27 -29.44 24.31 -1.46
C ILE A 27 -30.94 24.12 -1.20
N ALA A 28 -31.29 23.28 -0.23
CA ALA A 28 -32.67 22.91 0.11
C ALA A 28 -33.42 24.00 0.90
N GLY A 29 -32.73 25.06 1.35
CA GLY A 29 -33.31 26.14 2.14
C GLY A 29 -33.67 25.76 3.58
N VAL A 30 -32.98 24.77 4.16
CA VAL A 30 -33.27 24.21 5.49
C VAL A 30 -32.00 24.01 6.30
N SER A 31 -32.13 23.84 7.62
CA SER A 31 -30.95 23.64 8.46
C SER A 31 -30.24 22.30 8.17
N SER A 32 -28.93 22.26 8.35
CA SER A 32 -28.14 21.03 8.26
C SER A 32 -28.58 19.96 9.27
N ARG A 33 -29.15 20.38 10.40
CA ARG A 33 -29.77 19.50 11.41
C ARG A 33 -31.00 18.80 10.83
N TYR A 34 -31.85 19.51 10.11
CA TYR A 34 -33.03 18.96 9.46
C TYR A 34 -32.64 17.92 8.40
N ILE A 35 -31.65 18.23 7.55
CA ILE A 35 -31.13 17.26 6.56
C ILE A 35 -30.59 16.01 7.25
N ARG A 36 -29.84 16.16 8.35
CA ARG A 36 -29.30 15.01 9.11
C ARG A 36 -30.41 14.14 9.69
N GLN A 37 -31.48 14.75 10.20
CA GLN A 37 -32.63 14.02 10.71
C GLN A 37 -33.34 13.27 9.59
N LEU A 38 -33.65 13.95 8.48
CA LEU A 38 -34.28 13.35 7.29
C LEU A 38 -33.50 12.14 6.76
N LEU A 39 -32.17 12.22 6.64
CA LEU A 39 -31.33 11.08 6.22
C LEU A 39 -31.41 9.90 7.21
N THR A 40 -31.52 10.19 8.52
CA THR A 40 -31.68 9.15 9.55
C THR A 40 -33.04 8.48 9.43
N ASP A 41 -34.10 9.26 9.27
CA ASP A 41 -35.48 8.78 9.15
C ASP A 41 -35.68 7.94 7.87
N LYS A 42 -34.85 8.16 6.85
CA LYS A 42 -34.83 7.39 5.61
C LYS A 42 -33.87 6.20 5.62
N GLY A 43 -33.20 5.93 6.74
CA GLY A 43 -32.29 4.78 6.88
C GLY A 43 -31.01 4.89 6.05
N VAL A 44 -30.61 6.11 5.64
CA VAL A 44 -29.37 6.33 4.88
C VAL A 44 -28.17 6.16 5.82
N GLU A 45 -27.22 5.30 5.44
CA GLU A 45 -26.02 5.08 6.23
C GLU A 45 -25.21 6.38 6.34
N LYS A 46 -24.89 6.78 7.57
CA LYS A 46 -24.14 8.02 7.81
C LYS A 46 -22.68 7.80 7.50
N ARG A 47 -22.13 8.68 6.67
CA ARG A 47 -20.69 8.73 6.42
C ARG A 47 -19.92 8.83 7.74
N PRO A 48 -18.76 8.14 7.87
CA PRO A 48 -17.91 8.24 9.06
C PRO A 48 -17.57 9.70 9.36
N ILE A 49 -17.61 10.07 10.65
CA ILE A 49 -17.29 11.41 11.12
C ILE A 49 -15.92 11.85 10.58
N GLY A 50 -15.89 13.01 9.89
CA GLY A 50 -14.66 13.61 9.35
C GLY A 50 -14.40 13.40 7.86
N SER A 51 -15.16 12.54 7.18
CA SER A 51 -15.00 12.27 5.73
C SER A 51 -15.40 13.44 4.81
N TRP A 52 -16.38 14.25 5.22
CA TRP A 52 -17.01 15.28 4.38
C TRP A 52 -16.33 16.67 4.39
N LYS A 53 -15.28 16.89 5.19
CA LYS A 53 -14.54 18.18 5.26
C LYS A 53 -13.11 18.09 4.71
N ARG A 54 -12.81 17.08 3.89
CA ARG A 54 -11.46 16.91 3.37
C ARG A 54 -11.10 18.00 2.38
N LYS A 55 -9.93 18.59 2.57
CA LYS A 55 -9.30 19.52 1.61
C LYS A 55 -8.90 18.82 0.30
N TYR A 56 -8.55 17.53 0.39
CA TYR A 56 -8.06 16.73 -0.73
C TYR A 56 -8.95 15.51 -0.97
N ALA A 57 -9.26 15.26 -2.23
CA ALA A 57 -9.99 14.08 -2.68
C ALA A 57 -9.02 12.90 -2.85
N PHE A 58 -9.54 11.68 -2.65
CA PHE A 58 -8.90 10.40 -2.95
C PHE A 58 -9.89 9.25 -2.75
N ASN A 59 -9.59 8.08 -3.32
CA ASN A 59 -10.33 6.85 -3.08
C ASN A 59 -10.00 6.29 -1.68
N GLU A 60 -10.91 6.44 -0.73
CA GLU A 60 -10.74 5.88 0.62
C GLU A 60 -10.90 4.36 0.67
N ASP A 61 -11.64 3.80 -0.28
CA ASP A 61 -11.96 2.36 -0.40
C ASP A 61 -10.85 1.60 -1.16
N TYR A 62 -9.70 2.23 -1.38
CA TYR A 62 -8.64 1.72 -2.23
C TYR A 62 -8.15 0.31 -1.83
N PHE A 63 -8.13 0.00 -0.54
CA PHE A 63 -7.68 -1.30 -0.04
C PHE A 63 -8.79 -2.36 0.08
N LYS A 64 -10.01 -2.09 -0.41
CA LYS A 64 -11.12 -3.05 -0.33
C LYS A 64 -11.12 -4.09 -1.45
N TYR A 65 -10.56 -3.75 -2.61
CA TYR A 65 -10.63 -4.59 -3.81
C TYR A 65 -9.24 -4.93 -4.32
N TRP A 66 -9.01 -6.22 -4.56
CA TRP A 66 -7.75 -6.69 -5.08
C TRP A 66 -7.58 -6.39 -6.57
N ASN A 67 -6.45 -5.79 -6.90
CA ASN A 67 -5.89 -5.70 -8.24
C ASN A 67 -4.35 -5.63 -8.12
N ASN A 68 -3.65 -5.60 -9.26
CA ASN A 68 -2.19 -5.60 -9.30
C ASN A 68 -1.57 -4.41 -8.54
N ASP A 69 -2.15 -3.21 -8.69
CA ASP A 69 -1.68 -1.99 -8.04
C ASP A 69 -1.91 -2.02 -6.53
N MET A 70 -3.10 -2.45 -6.10
CA MET A 70 -3.46 -2.56 -4.69
C MET A 70 -2.51 -3.53 -3.98
N ALA A 71 -2.21 -4.68 -4.59
CA ALA A 71 -1.30 -5.66 -4.02
C ALA A 71 0.12 -5.12 -3.87
N TYR A 72 0.64 -4.45 -4.91
CA TYR A 72 1.90 -3.73 -4.83
C TYR A 72 1.90 -2.68 -3.71
N LEU A 73 0.86 -1.85 -3.66
CA LEU A 73 0.73 -0.79 -2.67
C LEU A 73 0.67 -1.32 -1.24
N LEU A 74 0.00 -2.44 -1.01
CA LEU A 74 -0.04 -3.10 0.30
C LEU A 74 1.35 -3.60 0.71
N GLY A 75 2.07 -4.28 -0.19
CA GLY A 75 3.42 -4.75 0.07
C GLY A 75 4.39 -3.59 0.35
N PHE A 76 4.32 -2.54 -0.47
CA PHE A 76 5.12 -1.34 -0.30
C PHE A 76 4.78 -0.61 1.01
N PHE A 77 3.51 -0.57 1.40
CA PHE A 77 3.06 0.04 2.66
C PHE A 77 3.56 -0.72 3.89
N ILE A 78 3.63 -2.04 3.85
CA ILE A 78 4.20 -2.84 4.95
C ILE A 78 5.68 -2.52 5.14
N ALA A 79 6.43 -2.33 4.05
CA ALA A 79 7.84 -1.95 4.10
C ALA A 79 8.05 -0.50 4.59
N ASP A 80 7.56 0.49 3.82
CA ASP A 80 7.92 1.90 3.97
C ASP A 80 6.74 2.82 4.32
N GLY A 81 5.55 2.25 4.53
CA GLY A 81 4.37 3.02 4.91
C GLY A 81 4.45 3.56 6.33
N TYR A 82 3.52 4.44 6.69
CA TYR A 82 3.33 4.93 8.04
C TYR A 82 1.85 4.94 8.37
N ILE A 83 1.50 4.47 9.55
CA ILE A 83 0.13 4.53 10.08
C ILE A 83 0.20 5.11 11.48
N ALA A 84 -0.51 6.20 11.71
CA ALA A 84 -0.50 6.87 13.01
C ALA A 84 -1.26 6.03 14.04
N SER A 85 -0.74 5.96 15.27
CA SER A 85 -1.42 5.28 16.38
C SER A 85 -2.73 6.01 16.75
N GLN A 86 -2.64 7.31 17.03
CA GLN A 86 -3.75 8.10 17.58
C GLN A 86 -4.63 8.78 16.51
N SER A 87 -4.06 9.22 15.39
CA SER A 87 -4.81 9.94 14.35
C SER A 87 -5.24 9.04 13.19
N GLN A 88 -6.12 9.53 12.31
CA GLN A 88 -6.60 8.80 11.13
C GLN A 88 -5.62 8.88 9.94
N SER A 89 -4.33 9.03 10.24
CA SER A 89 -3.32 9.35 9.24
C SER A 89 -2.61 8.09 8.73
N VAL A 90 -2.53 7.98 7.42
CA VAL A 90 -1.82 6.95 6.66
C VAL A 90 -0.89 7.67 5.71
N ALA A 91 0.39 7.30 5.66
CA ALA A 91 1.33 7.97 4.78
C ALA A 91 2.26 7.02 4.04
N PHE A 92 2.67 7.44 2.86
CA PHE A 92 3.79 6.87 2.12
C PHE A 92 4.92 7.86 2.13
N THR A 93 6.15 7.39 2.36
CA THR A 93 7.32 8.26 2.39
C THR A 93 8.43 7.72 1.51
N GLN A 94 9.10 8.60 0.77
CA GLN A 94 10.25 8.24 -0.07
C GLN A 94 11.21 9.42 -0.24
N LYS A 95 12.48 9.11 -0.52
CA LYS A 95 13.48 10.11 -0.88
C LYS A 95 13.27 10.67 -2.29
N ASN A 96 12.89 9.83 -3.25
CA ASN A 96 12.51 10.25 -4.61
C ASN A 96 10.98 10.33 -4.70
N PRO A 97 10.40 11.47 -5.10
CA PRO A 97 8.95 11.66 -5.17
C PRO A 97 8.25 10.94 -6.33
N GLU A 98 8.97 10.44 -7.35
CA GLU A 98 8.36 9.87 -8.56
C GLU A 98 7.32 8.78 -8.24
N LEU A 99 7.69 7.78 -7.42
CA LEU A 99 6.77 6.73 -7.02
C LEU A 99 5.58 7.28 -6.22
N LEU A 100 5.78 8.33 -5.41
CA LEU A 100 4.68 8.93 -4.64
C LEU A 100 3.67 9.65 -5.55
N GLU A 101 4.12 10.28 -6.64
CA GLU A 101 3.21 10.86 -7.63
C GLU A 101 2.44 9.77 -8.39
N GLU A 102 3.07 8.65 -8.73
CA GLU A 102 2.38 7.49 -9.34
C GLU A 102 1.32 6.90 -8.39
N ILE A 103 1.68 6.71 -7.11
CA ILE A 103 0.74 6.25 -6.06
C ILE A 103 -0.43 7.22 -5.92
N LYS A 104 -0.16 8.52 -5.90
CA LYS A 104 -1.19 9.57 -5.81
C LYS A 104 -2.18 9.50 -6.98
N ILE A 105 -1.71 9.28 -8.21
CA ILE A 105 -2.56 9.12 -9.39
C ILE A 105 -3.45 7.88 -9.23
N ILE A 106 -2.87 6.74 -8.88
CA ILE A 106 -3.60 5.46 -8.78
C ILE A 106 -4.63 5.45 -7.65
N ILE A 107 -4.33 6.11 -6.52
CA ILE A 107 -5.29 6.30 -5.41
C ILE A 107 -6.34 7.38 -5.76
N GLY A 108 -6.20 8.07 -6.91
CA GLY A 108 -7.12 9.12 -7.35
C GLY A 108 -7.04 10.38 -6.50
N SER A 109 -5.85 10.71 -5.99
CA SER A 109 -5.66 11.81 -5.05
C SER A 109 -5.17 13.10 -5.68
N ASN A 110 -5.68 14.24 -5.20
CA ASN A 110 -5.15 15.56 -5.51
C ASN A 110 -4.27 16.14 -4.39
N GLN A 111 -3.87 15.32 -3.42
CA GLN A 111 -3.06 15.77 -2.30
C GLN A 111 -1.63 16.13 -2.73
N PRO A 112 -1.09 17.29 -2.34
CA PRO A 112 0.30 17.63 -2.60
C PRO A 112 1.26 16.78 -1.76
N LEU A 113 2.42 16.46 -2.33
CA LEU A 113 3.53 15.89 -1.58
C LEU A 113 4.12 16.93 -0.63
N TYR A 114 4.38 16.53 0.61
CA TYR A 114 5.11 17.33 1.58
C TYR A 114 6.58 16.93 1.59
N ARG A 115 7.50 17.89 1.46
CA ARG A 115 8.95 17.64 1.59
C ARG A 115 9.44 18.10 2.96
N ASN A 116 10.00 17.18 3.74
CA ASN A 116 10.69 17.53 4.97
C ASN A 116 11.98 18.30 4.64
N LYS A 117 12.10 19.53 5.13
CA LYS A 117 13.24 20.43 4.84
C LYS A 117 14.58 19.92 5.40
N HIS A 118 14.56 19.14 6.47
CA HIS A 118 15.77 18.64 7.13
C HIS A 118 16.26 17.33 6.52
N THR A 119 15.35 16.39 6.27
CA THR A 119 15.72 15.05 5.78
C THR A 119 15.66 14.94 4.25
N GLY A 120 14.99 15.88 3.58
CA GLY A 120 14.73 15.84 2.15
C GLY A 120 13.70 14.78 1.72
N VAL A 121 13.12 14.03 2.67
CA VAL A 121 12.13 12.98 2.42
C VAL A 121 10.79 13.60 2.04
N TYR A 122 10.15 13.04 1.02
CA TYR A 122 8.81 13.38 0.59
C TYR A 122 7.78 12.46 1.27
N SER A 123 6.60 13.01 1.57
CA SER A 123 5.49 12.32 2.21
C SER A 123 4.18 12.61 1.48
N LEU A 124 3.41 11.55 1.23
CA LEU A 124 2.02 11.60 0.78
C LEU A 124 1.14 11.15 1.94
N LEU A 125 0.28 12.03 2.49
CA LEU A 125 -0.35 11.86 3.82
C LEU A 125 -1.89 11.83 3.76
N PHE A 126 -2.49 10.66 3.69
CA PHE A 126 -3.94 10.51 3.70
C PHE A 126 -4.52 10.63 5.11
N HIS A 127 -5.61 11.39 5.25
CA HIS A 127 -6.42 11.42 6.47
C HIS A 127 -7.75 10.73 6.21
N SER A 128 -7.83 9.43 6.51
CA SER A 128 -8.99 8.59 6.25
C SER A 128 -9.15 7.54 7.34
N LYS A 129 -10.32 7.56 8.00
CA LYS A 129 -10.70 6.50 8.94
C LYS A 129 -10.95 5.18 8.21
N VAL A 130 -11.53 5.22 7.01
CA VAL A 130 -11.85 4.02 6.21
C VAL A 130 -10.57 3.30 5.79
N MET A 131 -9.67 4.00 5.09
CA MET A 131 -8.38 3.46 4.66
C MET A 131 -7.55 2.93 5.84
N LYS A 132 -7.50 3.69 6.94
CA LYS A 132 -6.82 3.24 8.16
C LYS A 132 -7.45 1.96 8.72
N ASN A 133 -8.78 1.92 8.79
CA ASN A 133 -9.50 0.76 9.30
C ASN A 133 -9.29 -0.48 8.42
N ASP A 134 -9.30 -0.33 7.10
CA ASP A 134 -9.05 -1.44 6.17
C ASP A 134 -7.64 -2.01 6.41
N LEU A 135 -6.61 -1.15 6.51
CA LEU A 135 -5.24 -1.56 6.83
C LEU A 135 -5.14 -2.28 8.19
N GLN A 136 -5.81 -1.77 9.22
CA GLN A 136 -5.74 -2.33 10.58
C GLN A 136 -6.55 -3.61 10.76
N THR A 137 -7.77 -3.68 10.22
CA THR A 137 -8.72 -4.74 10.53
C THR A 137 -8.67 -5.87 9.52
N VAL A 138 -8.46 -5.57 8.23
CA VAL A 138 -8.38 -6.59 7.18
C VAL A 138 -6.96 -7.15 7.10
N PHE A 139 -5.96 -6.27 7.12
CA PHE A 139 -4.56 -6.65 6.92
C PHE A 139 -3.73 -6.72 8.20
N HIS A 140 -4.33 -6.41 9.36
CA HIS A 140 -3.66 -6.48 10.67
C HIS A 140 -2.41 -5.57 10.75
N ILE A 141 -2.39 -4.45 10.02
CA ILE A 141 -1.28 -3.51 9.97
C ILE A 141 -1.46 -2.43 11.04
N THR A 142 -0.61 -2.44 12.07
CA THR A 142 -0.63 -1.48 13.17
C THR A 142 0.52 -0.47 13.08
N SER A 143 0.57 0.51 14.00
CA SER A 143 1.62 1.55 14.03
C SER A 143 3.02 1.00 14.33
N ASP A 144 3.09 -0.13 15.02
CA ASP A 144 4.27 -0.90 15.37
C ASP A 144 4.51 -2.08 14.41
N LYS A 145 3.96 -2.02 13.18
CA LYS A 145 4.01 -3.09 12.17
C LYS A 145 5.40 -3.69 11.96
N SER A 146 6.47 -2.92 12.10
CA SER A 146 7.83 -3.41 11.89
C SER A 146 8.15 -4.65 12.74
N TYR A 147 7.57 -4.77 13.94
CA TYR A 147 7.81 -5.87 14.87
C TYR A 147 6.71 -6.93 14.88
N ASN A 148 5.46 -6.52 14.69
CA ASN A 148 4.29 -7.38 14.96
C ASN A 148 3.49 -7.76 13.71
N ILE A 149 3.88 -7.30 12.52
CA ILE A 149 3.15 -7.63 11.29
C ILE A 149 3.21 -9.13 11.01
N THR A 150 2.09 -9.69 10.56
CA THR A 150 2.00 -11.05 10.01
C THR A 150 1.80 -10.97 8.51
N PHE A 151 2.13 -12.06 7.81
CA PHE A 151 1.98 -12.08 6.36
C PHE A 151 0.48 -12.04 5.99
N PRO A 152 0.00 -11.05 5.22
CA PRO A 152 -1.42 -10.89 4.94
C PRO A 152 -1.93 -11.98 4.01
N ASN A 153 -3.23 -12.30 4.10
CA ASN A 153 -3.87 -13.24 3.18
C ASN A 153 -4.07 -12.57 1.81
N ILE A 154 -3.29 -12.98 0.81
CA ILE A 154 -3.27 -12.41 -0.53
C ILE A 154 -3.70 -13.49 -1.54
N PRO A 155 -4.63 -13.20 -2.48
CA PRO A 155 -4.96 -14.13 -3.55
C PRO A 155 -3.73 -14.48 -4.40
N ASN A 156 -3.56 -15.76 -4.74
CA ASN A 156 -2.34 -16.27 -5.39
C ASN A 156 -1.90 -15.45 -6.61
N GLN A 157 -2.84 -15.01 -7.45
CA GLN A 157 -2.57 -14.21 -8.65
C GLN A 157 -1.87 -12.87 -8.37
N TYR A 158 -2.03 -12.30 -7.16
CA TYR A 158 -1.48 -11.01 -6.79
C TYR A 158 -0.21 -11.10 -5.93
N ILE A 159 0.23 -12.31 -5.57
CA ILE A 159 1.38 -12.52 -4.68
C ILE A 159 2.64 -11.85 -5.23
N HIS A 160 2.93 -12.03 -6.51
CA HIS A 160 4.15 -11.49 -7.12
C HIS A 160 4.15 -9.95 -7.14
N HIS A 161 2.99 -9.30 -7.29
CA HIS A 161 2.83 -7.85 -7.14
C HIS A 161 3.04 -7.39 -5.71
N PHE A 162 2.49 -8.11 -4.72
CA PHE A 162 2.74 -7.82 -3.31
C PHE A 162 4.23 -7.94 -2.95
N ILE A 163 4.88 -9.01 -3.40
CA ILE A 163 6.31 -9.22 -3.17
C ILE A 163 7.13 -8.15 -3.88
N ARG A 164 6.74 -7.71 -5.09
CA ARG A 164 7.34 -6.55 -5.75
C ARG A 164 7.26 -5.31 -4.88
N GLY A 165 6.08 -4.99 -4.35
CA GLY A 165 5.89 -3.82 -3.49
C GLY A 165 6.75 -3.86 -2.23
N TYR A 166 6.73 -4.99 -1.52
CA TYR A 166 7.53 -5.18 -0.31
C TYR A 166 9.04 -5.14 -0.62
N PHE A 167 9.46 -5.81 -1.70
CA PHE A 167 10.83 -5.74 -2.20
C PHE A 167 11.21 -4.32 -2.57
N ASP A 168 10.34 -3.53 -3.20
CA ASP A 168 10.65 -2.16 -3.62
C ASP A 168 10.76 -1.20 -2.44
N GLY A 169 10.05 -1.43 -1.34
CA GLY A 169 10.30 -0.72 -0.08
C GLY A 169 11.63 -1.17 0.56
N ASP A 170 11.65 -2.35 1.18
CA ASP A 170 12.71 -2.76 2.11
C ASP A 170 13.69 -3.82 1.56
N GLY A 171 13.47 -4.25 0.31
CA GLY A 171 14.37 -5.17 -0.38
C GLY A 171 15.67 -4.52 -0.85
N HIS A 172 16.67 -5.36 -1.11
CA HIS A 172 17.96 -4.97 -1.65
C HIS A 172 18.41 -5.97 -2.71
N ILE A 173 19.00 -5.46 -3.80
CA ILE A 173 19.65 -6.24 -4.84
C ILE A 173 21.11 -5.80 -4.92
N ASN A 174 22.00 -6.78 -4.75
CA ASN A 174 23.40 -6.69 -5.11
C ASN A 174 23.62 -7.57 -6.34
N TYR A 175 23.48 -6.97 -7.53
CA TYR A 175 23.63 -7.69 -8.80
C TYR A 175 25.02 -8.31 -8.94
N LYS A 176 26.10 -7.57 -8.62
CA LYS A 176 27.48 -8.06 -8.72
C LYS A 176 27.76 -9.24 -7.79
N GLY A 177 27.15 -9.24 -6.60
CA GLY A 177 27.21 -10.34 -5.64
C GLY A 177 26.14 -11.42 -5.87
N TYR A 178 25.35 -11.31 -6.95
CA TYR A 178 24.22 -12.18 -7.27
C TYR A 178 23.30 -12.48 -6.08
N THR A 179 22.93 -11.43 -5.35
CA THR A 179 22.16 -11.56 -4.11
C THR A 179 20.98 -10.61 -4.10
N VAL A 180 19.81 -11.15 -3.79
CA VAL A 180 18.61 -10.42 -3.39
C VAL A 180 18.41 -10.66 -1.90
N SER A 181 18.05 -9.63 -1.15
CA SER A 181 17.73 -9.77 0.27
C SER A 181 16.55 -8.91 0.68
N PHE A 182 15.78 -9.41 1.64
CA PHE A 182 14.76 -8.67 2.37
C PHE A 182 15.27 -8.44 3.80
N VAL A 183 14.90 -7.31 4.39
CA VAL A 183 15.16 -7.00 5.79
C VAL A 183 13.82 -6.84 6.49
N GLY A 184 13.72 -7.23 7.76
CA GLY A 184 12.53 -7.05 8.57
C GLY A 184 12.81 -7.31 10.04
N ALA A 185 11.93 -6.84 10.93
CA ALA A 185 12.04 -7.10 12.37
C ALA A 185 10.98 -8.08 12.90
N SER A 186 9.90 -8.34 12.14
CA SER A 186 8.92 -9.39 12.47
C SER A 186 9.40 -10.76 12.02
N ILE A 187 9.69 -11.65 12.98
CA ILE A 187 10.08 -13.04 12.69
C ILE A 187 8.97 -13.80 11.99
N ALA A 188 7.72 -13.64 12.43
CA ALA A 188 6.57 -14.32 11.84
C ALA A 188 6.38 -13.96 10.36
N PHE A 189 6.56 -12.68 10.01
CA PHE A 189 6.51 -12.23 8.61
C PHE A 189 7.65 -12.80 7.79
N MET A 190 8.88 -12.75 8.31
CA MET A 190 10.07 -13.19 7.58
C MET A 190 10.13 -14.70 7.37
N GLU A 191 9.66 -15.49 8.34
CA GLU A 191 9.49 -16.94 8.18
C GLU A 191 8.44 -17.28 7.12
N SER A 192 7.30 -16.58 7.14
CA SER A 192 6.24 -16.72 6.13
C SER A 192 6.75 -16.35 4.74
N LEU A 193 7.51 -15.26 4.62
CA LEU A 193 8.16 -14.84 3.38
C LEU A 193 9.12 -15.92 2.86
N LYS A 194 9.94 -16.53 3.72
CA LYS A 194 10.83 -17.63 3.35
C LYS A 194 10.05 -18.83 2.81
N VAL A 195 8.99 -19.26 3.50
CA VAL A 195 8.14 -20.37 3.06
C VAL A 195 7.47 -20.06 1.72
N LEU A 196 7.00 -18.83 1.53
CA LEU A 196 6.41 -18.40 0.28
C LEU A 196 7.43 -18.44 -0.87
N LEU A 197 8.63 -17.91 -0.67
CA LEU A 197 9.69 -17.93 -1.69
C LEU A 197 10.08 -19.38 -2.05
N LEU A 198 10.12 -20.29 -1.08
CA LEU A 198 10.29 -21.74 -1.34
C LEU A 198 9.17 -22.30 -2.22
N LYS A 199 7.91 -21.97 -1.91
CA LYS A 199 6.73 -22.39 -2.69
C LYS A 199 6.81 -21.93 -4.16
N TYR A 200 7.40 -20.77 -4.43
CA TYR A 200 7.57 -20.23 -5.78
C TYR A 200 8.90 -20.68 -6.45
N GLY A 201 9.57 -21.69 -5.91
CA GLY A 201 10.71 -22.34 -6.56
C GLY A 201 12.06 -21.69 -6.30
N PHE A 202 12.15 -20.74 -5.36
CA PHE A 202 13.42 -20.17 -4.92
C PHE A 202 14.03 -21.00 -3.78
N ASN A 203 15.33 -20.83 -3.55
CA ASN A 203 16.05 -21.46 -2.44
C ASN A 203 16.49 -20.43 -1.38
N PRO A 204 15.56 -19.78 -0.67
CA PRO A 204 15.90 -18.74 0.29
C PRO A 204 16.57 -19.32 1.54
N TYR A 205 17.48 -18.55 2.12
CA TYR A 205 17.98 -18.79 3.48
C TYR A 205 17.78 -17.54 4.33
N MET A 206 17.77 -17.73 5.66
CA MET A 206 17.47 -16.68 6.61
C MET A 206 18.62 -16.54 7.61
N THR A 207 18.93 -15.31 7.99
CA THR A 207 19.87 -14.99 9.07
C THR A 207 19.21 -14.06 10.07
N ASP A 208 19.52 -14.24 11.35
CA ASP A 208 19.07 -13.38 12.44
C ASP A 208 20.29 -12.88 13.23
N ASN A 209 20.36 -11.57 13.48
CA ASN A 209 21.42 -10.95 14.28
C ASN A 209 20.91 -10.34 15.60
N GLY A 210 19.68 -10.68 16.01
CA GLY A 210 19.01 -10.18 17.21
C GLY A 210 18.37 -8.79 17.07
N LYS A 211 18.65 -8.05 15.99
CA LYS A 211 18.02 -6.75 15.70
C LYS A 211 17.17 -6.79 14.43
N HIS A 212 17.67 -7.47 13.41
CA HIS A 212 17.03 -7.58 12.12
C HIS A 212 17.20 -8.99 11.58
N ILE A 213 16.12 -9.46 10.96
CA ILE A 213 16.09 -10.71 10.23
C ILE A 213 16.28 -10.39 8.76
N ARG A 214 17.05 -11.23 8.07
CA ARG A 214 17.25 -11.12 6.62
C ARG A 214 16.93 -12.42 5.94
N VAL A 215 16.18 -12.34 4.84
CA VAL A 215 15.92 -13.46 3.93
C VAL A 215 16.66 -13.20 2.63
N PHE A 216 17.45 -14.15 2.18
CA PHE A 216 18.33 -14.03 1.02
C PHE A 216 17.96 -15.02 -0.08
N ILE A 217 18.03 -14.57 -1.32
CA ILE A 217 18.10 -15.40 -2.53
C ILE A 217 19.46 -15.12 -3.17
N THR A 218 20.23 -16.17 -3.43
CA THR A 218 21.59 -16.06 -3.98
C THR A 218 21.76 -16.94 -5.20
N GLY A 219 22.48 -16.44 -6.19
CA GLY A 219 22.73 -17.14 -7.45
C GLY A 219 22.35 -16.25 -8.62
N ARG A 220 23.17 -16.26 -9.67
CA ARG A 220 22.98 -15.41 -10.86
C ARG A 220 21.66 -15.74 -11.56
N LYS A 221 21.37 -17.03 -11.79
CA LYS A 221 20.11 -17.51 -12.35
C LYS A 221 18.96 -17.21 -11.39
N SER A 222 19.13 -17.53 -10.10
CA SER A 222 18.11 -17.31 -9.07
C SER A 222 17.65 -15.85 -8.98
N ILE A 223 18.57 -14.87 -8.98
CA ILE A 223 18.18 -13.46 -8.90
C ILE A 223 17.53 -12.97 -10.21
N LYS A 224 17.93 -13.50 -11.37
CA LYS A 224 17.27 -13.19 -12.64
C LYS A 224 15.84 -13.70 -12.64
N GLN A 225 15.63 -14.96 -12.25
CA GLN A 225 14.29 -15.55 -12.11
C GLN A 225 13.42 -14.78 -11.12
N PHE A 226 14.00 -14.34 -10.00
CA PHE A 226 13.28 -13.53 -9.03
C PHE A 226 12.83 -12.19 -9.61
N GLY A 227 13.73 -11.48 -10.31
CA GLY A 227 13.42 -10.23 -10.99
C GLY A 227 12.32 -10.38 -12.04
N ASP A 228 12.45 -11.38 -12.92
CA ASP A 228 11.46 -11.68 -13.96
C ASP A 228 10.08 -11.95 -13.35
N TRP A 229 10.04 -12.73 -12.26
CA TRP A 229 8.80 -13.05 -11.56
C TRP A 229 8.11 -11.83 -10.96
N ILE A 230 8.80 -11.02 -10.13
CA ILE A 230 8.15 -9.91 -9.43
C ILE A 230 7.77 -8.75 -10.36
N TYR A 231 8.51 -8.59 -11.47
CA TYR A 231 8.28 -7.54 -12.47
C TYR A 231 7.45 -7.99 -13.68
N THR A 232 6.90 -9.20 -13.65
CA THR A 232 5.84 -9.61 -14.59
C THR A 232 4.65 -8.66 -14.46
N ASP A 233 4.09 -8.23 -15.59
CA ASP A 233 2.94 -7.31 -15.68
C ASP A 233 3.03 -6.09 -14.74
N LYS A 234 4.22 -5.51 -14.63
CA LYS A 234 4.46 -4.37 -13.73
C LYS A 234 3.75 -3.10 -14.19
N SER A 235 3.08 -2.47 -13.23
CA SER A 235 2.51 -1.12 -13.30
C SER A 235 3.36 -0.18 -12.45
N LEU A 236 3.20 -0.25 -11.12
CA LEU A 236 4.02 0.43 -10.11
C LEU A 236 5.30 -0.34 -9.81
N TYR A 237 6.43 0.39 -9.76
CA TYR A 237 7.73 -0.13 -9.34
C TYR A 237 8.76 0.97 -9.04
N LEU A 238 9.79 0.63 -8.26
CA LEU A 238 10.97 1.49 -8.13
C LEU A 238 11.96 1.29 -9.28
N LYS A 239 12.05 2.30 -10.16
CA LYS A 239 12.97 2.32 -11.32
C LYS A 239 14.40 1.91 -10.99
N ARG A 240 14.95 2.39 -9.86
CA ARG A 240 16.32 2.05 -9.43
C ARG A 240 16.54 0.56 -9.16
N LYS A 241 15.52 -0.15 -8.66
CA LYS A 241 15.59 -1.58 -8.33
C LYS A 241 15.38 -2.42 -9.58
N PHE A 242 14.41 -2.03 -10.40
CA PHE A 242 14.21 -2.63 -11.72
C PHE A 242 15.48 -2.55 -12.60
N ALA A 243 16.08 -1.36 -12.70
CA ALA A 243 17.32 -1.16 -13.45
C ALA A 243 18.51 -2.00 -12.94
N ALA A 244 18.50 -2.43 -11.67
CA ALA A 244 19.52 -3.30 -11.14
C ALA A 244 19.39 -4.75 -11.63
N PHE A 245 18.16 -5.23 -11.89
CA PHE A 245 17.92 -6.53 -12.54
C PHE A 245 18.23 -6.46 -14.04
N ASP A 246 17.93 -5.34 -14.69
CA ASP A 246 18.18 -5.12 -16.13
C ASP A 246 19.66 -5.13 -16.52
N GLN A 247 20.58 -5.19 -15.56
CA GLN A 247 22.01 -5.43 -15.83
C GLN A 247 22.25 -6.84 -16.39
N GLU A 248 21.37 -7.80 -16.15
CA GLU A 248 21.44 -9.12 -16.77
C GLU A 248 20.83 -9.08 -18.18
N LYS A 249 21.63 -9.48 -19.17
CA LYS A 249 21.23 -9.52 -20.58
C LYS A 249 21.00 -10.94 -21.09
N LEU A 250 21.47 -11.95 -20.35
CA LEU A 250 21.25 -13.35 -20.69
C LEU A 250 19.85 -13.81 -20.23
N SER A 251 19.30 -14.75 -20.98
CA SER A 251 18.07 -15.44 -20.60
C SER A 251 18.33 -16.42 -19.46
N VAL A 252 17.26 -16.82 -18.75
CA VAL A 252 17.35 -17.75 -17.61
C VAL A 252 17.96 -19.11 -18.00
N ASP A 253 17.79 -19.54 -19.25
CA ASP A 253 18.29 -20.82 -19.76
C ASP A 253 19.80 -20.82 -20.00
N GLU A 254 20.38 -19.65 -20.26
CA GLU A 254 21.83 -19.45 -20.43
C GLU A 254 22.57 -19.30 -19.10
N LEU A 255 21.84 -19.18 -17.99
CA LEU A 255 22.39 -18.95 -16.66
C LEU A 255 22.43 -20.23 -15.83
N GLN A 256 23.47 -20.33 -15.00
CA GLN A 256 23.60 -21.37 -13.98
C GLN A 256 24.03 -20.77 -12.65
N ASP A 257 23.47 -21.30 -11.57
CA ASP A 257 23.92 -21.00 -10.22
C ASP A 257 25.10 -21.88 -9.83
N ARG A 258 26.04 -21.31 -9.09
CA ARG A 258 27.15 -22.10 -8.54
C ARG A 258 26.58 -23.13 -7.56
N LYS A 259 26.99 -24.39 -7.70
CA LYS A 259 26.69 -25.41 -6.69
C LYS A 259 27.31 -24.95 -5.36
N ARG A 260 26.48 -24.74 -4.34
CA ARG A 260 26.99 -24.59 -2.96
C ARG A 260 27.63 -25.92 -2.58
N ASN A 261 28.96 -25.98 -2.55
CA ASN A 261 29.64 -27.05 -1.84
C ASN A 261 29.20 -26.94 -0.37
N ARG A 262 28.37 -27.87 0.08
CA ARG A 262 28.03 -28.01 1.49
C ARG A 262 29.31 -28.52 2.17
N SER A 263 30.03 -27.63 2.85
CA SER A 263 31.03 -27.98 3.87
C SER A 263 30.33 -28.26 5.18
#